data_AF-A0A614ZAQ9-F1
#
_entry.id   AF-A0A614ZAQ9-F1
#
_cell.length_a   1.000
_cell.length_b   1.000
_cell.length_c   1.000
_cell.angle_alpha   90.00
_cell.angle_beta   90.00
_cell.angle_gamma   90.00
#
_symmetry.space_group_name_H-M   'P 1'
#
loop_
_entity.id
_entity.type
_entity.pdbx_description
1 polymer ?
#
loop_
_entity_poly.entity_id
_entity_poly.type
_entity_poly.pdbx_seq_one_letter_code
_entity_poly.pdbx_strand_id
1 'polypeptide(L)'
;TLTLSGANSYTGGTTISGGTLVATNVDALGTGDVTNSSTLELNTGGTFDNAISGSGQVVKSGDETLTLSGSNTYTGGTLISGGTLVATNVDALGTGDVTDNATLELNTGGTFDNVISG
;
A
#
# COMPACT_ATOMS: atom_id res chain seq x y z
N THR A 1 6.55 4.82 -15.69
CA THR A 1 6.53 5.19 -14.27
C THR A 1 6.15 6.64 -14.13
N LEU A 2 5.27 6.94 -13.19
CA LEU A 2 4.94 8.30 -12.74
C LEU A 2 5.31 8.41 -11.26
N THR A 3 5.95 9.50 -10.85
CA THR A 3 6.29 9.74 -9.44
C THR A 3 5.57 10.97 -8.93
N LEU A 4 4.88 10.84 -7.80
CA LEU A 4 4.25 11.93 -7.07
C LEU A 4 4.97 12.13 -5.74
N SER A 5 5.51 13.34 -5.53
CA SER A 5 6.36 13.67 -4.38
C SER A 5 5.83 14.81 -3.52
N GLY A 6 4.88 15.59 -4.03
CA GLY A 6 4.18 16.61 -3.26
C GLY A 6 2.99 16.03 -2.53
N ALA A 7 2.67 16.58 -1.37
CA ALA A 7 1.38 16.37 -0.72
C ALA A 7 0.28 16.97 -1.60
N ASN A 8 -0.80 16.22 -1.83
CA ASN A 8 -1.95 16.66 -2.58
C ASN A 8 -3.19 16.67 -1.67
N SER A 9 -4.10 17.61 -1.88
CA SER A 9 -5.32 17.74 -1.04
C SER A 9 -6.61 17.50 -1.82
N TYR A 10 -6.53 16.82 -2.96
CA TYR A 10 -7.72 16.42 -3.68
C TYR A 10 -8.44 15.29 -2.93
N THR A 11 -9.76 15.29 -3.02
CA THR A 11 -10.63 14.30 -2.35
C THR A 11 -11.18 13.25 -3.30
N GLY A 12 -11.01 13.44 -4.62
CA GLY A 12 -11.33 12.43 -5.61
C GLY A 12 -10.38 11.23 -5.50
N GLY A 13 -10.84 10.05 -5.95
CA GLY A 13 -10.00 8.86 -5.97
C GLY A 13 -8.90 8.91 -7.02
N THR A 14 -7.94 7.99 -6.90
CA THR A 14 -6.86 7.76 -7.88
C THR A 14 -7.09 6.44 -8.60
N THR A 15 -7.04 6.44 -9.93
CA THR A 15 -7.10 5.20 -10.74
C THR A 15 -5.76 4.94 -11.43
N ILE A 16 -5.16 3.79 -11.13
CA ILE A 16 -3.93 3.31 -11.77
C ILE A 16 -4.31 2.19 -12.75
N SER A 17 -4.51 2.54 -14.02
CA SER A 17 -4.90 1.57 -15.05
C SER A 17 -3.70 0.82 -15.66
N GLY A 18 -2.47 1.28 -15.44
CA GLY A 18 -1.27 0.68 -16.04
C GLY A 18 0.02 1.35 -15.59
N GLY A 19 1.11 0.60 -15.68
CA GLY A 19 2.44 1.05 -15.27
C GLY A 19 2.60 1.18 -13.76
N THR A 20 3.67 1.84 -13.35
CA THR A 20 3.99 2.08 -11.93
C THR A 20 3.73 3.52 -11.54
N LEU A 21 2.91 3.73 -10.51
CA LEU A 21 2.78 4.98 -9.78
C LEU A 21 3.61 4.90 -8.49
N VAL A 22 4.55 5.81 -8.31
CA VAL A 22 5.40 5.89 -7.11
C VAL A 22 4.97 7.10 -6.28
N ALA A 23 4.54 6.86 -5.03
CA ALA A 23 4.30 7.89 -4.04
C ALA A 23 5.51 8.00 -3.11
N THR A 24 6.16 9.17 -3.10
CA THR A 24 7.31 9.47 -2.22
C THR A 24 6.96 10.37 -1.05
N ASN A 25 5.68 10.71 -0.93
CA ASN A 25 5.07 11.40 0.18
C ASN A 25 3.75 10.69 0.50
N VAL A 26 3.45 10.47 1.77
CA VAL A 26 2.25 9.71 2.18
C VAL A 26 0.94 10.37 1.74
N ASP A 27 0.92 11.71 1.68
CA ASP A 27 -0.23 12.50 1.23
C ASP A 27 -0.24 12.71 -0.31
N ALA A 28 0.62 12.03 -1.06
CA ALA A 28 0.73 12.24 -2.50
C ALA A 28 -0.55 11.86 -3.26
N LEU A 29 -1.37 10.97 -2.70
CA LEU A 29 -2.59 10.47 -3.34
C LEU A 29 -3.89 11.14 -2.84
N GLY A 30 -3.77 12.28 -2.15
CA GLY A 30 -4.93 12.95 -1.57
C GLY A 30 -5.64 12.07 -0.54
N THR A 31 -6.94 12.30 -0.33
CA THR A 31 -7.73 11.57 0.67
C THR A 31 -8.74 10.60 0.05
N GLY A 32 -8.73 10.44 -1.28
CA GLY A 32 -9.66 9.57 -1.99
C GLY A 32 -9.10 8.16 -2.22
N ASP A 33 -9.98 7.18 -2.31
CA ASP A 33 -9.59 5.77 -2.51
C ASP A 33 -8.76 5.55 -3.78
N VAL A 34 -7.95 4.49 -3.77
CA VAL A 34 -7.12 4.09 -4.90
C VAL A 34 -7.70 2.83 -5.56
N THR A 35 -8.01 2.92 -6.85
CA THR A 35 -8.28 1.75 -7.70
C THR A 35 -7.01 1.39 -8.45
N ASN A 36 -6.31 0.35 -8.00
CA ASN A 36 -5.04 -0.11 -8.55
C ASN A 36 -5.22 -1.36 -9.41
N SER A 37 -4.99 -1.24 -10.72
CA SER A 37 -4.98 -2.38 -11.67
C SER A 37 -3.57 -2.72 -12.17
N SER A 38 -2.52 -2.09 -11.62
CA SER A 38 -1.13 -2.31 -12.03
C SER A 38 -0.18 -2.25 -10.82
N THR A 39 0.70 -1.26 -10.69
CA THR A 39 1.61 -1.17 -9.54
C THR A 39 1.48 0.19 -8.84
N LEU A 40 1.21 0.13 -7.53
CA LEU A 40 1.36 1.25 -6.61
C LEU A 40 2.59 1.01 -5.74
N GLU A 41 3.60 1.87 -5.86
CA GLU A 41 4.79 1.84 -5.03
C GLU A 41 4.73 2.96 -3.99
N LEU A 42 4.72 2.57 -2.71
CA LEU A 42 4.75 3.44 -1.55
C LEU A 42 6.20 3.52 -1.06
N ASN A 43 6.92 4.54 -1.54
CA ASN A 43 8.30 4.85 -1.18
C ASN A 43 8.34 6.03 -0.19
N THR A 44 7.68 5.85 0.95
CA THR A 44 7.49 6.88 1.97
C THR A 44 7.23 6.22 3.33
N GLY A 45 7.31 7.00 4.41
CA GLY A 45 6.82 6.64 5.74
C GLY A 45 5.57 7.43 6.14
N GLY A 46 5.03 7.12 7.32
CA GLY A 46 3.81 7.75 7.85
C GLY A 46 2.59 6.84 7.78
N THR A 47 1.38 7.39 7.78
CA THR A 47 0.14 6.61 7.73
C THR A 47 -0.57 6.81 6.39
N PHE A 48 -0.75 5.73 5.65
CA PHE A 48 -1.55 5.68 4.44
C PHE A 48 -2.90 5.04 4.75
N ASP A 49 -3.95 5.85 4.77
CA ASP A 49 -5.30 5.46 5.22
C ASP A 49 -6.33 5.31 4.09
N ASN A 50 -6.01 5.74 2.87
CA ASN A 50 -6.87 5.54 1.71
C ASN A 50 -7.10 4.03 1.46
N ALA A 51 -8.34 3.64 1.14
CA ALA A 51 -8.62 2.28 0.75
C ALA A 51 -8.06 1.99 -0.64
N ILE A 52 -7.40 0.85 -0.81
CA ILE A 52 -6.83 0.38 -2.06
C ILE A 52 -7.64 -0.84 -2.52
N SER A 53 -8.07 -0.81 -3.76
CA SER A 53 -8.83 -1.89 -4.41
C SER A 53 -8.22 -2.27 -5.77
N GLY A 54 -8.68 -3.39 -6.35
CA GLY A 54 -8.30 -3.80 -7.71
C GLY A 54 -7.27 -4.93 -7.76
N SER A 55 -6.84 -5.30 -8.96
CA SER A 55 -5.96 -6.47 -9.18
C SER A 55 -4.46 -6.15 -9.12
N GLY A 56 -4.10 -4.89 -8.89
CA GLY A 56 -2.71 -4.45 -8.89
C GLY A 56 -1.94 -4.82 -7.62
N GLN A 57 -0.62 -4.81 -7.73
CA GLN A 57 0.32 -5.02 -6.63
C GLN A 57 0.58 -3.72 -5.88
N VAL A 58 0.70 -3.81 -4.56
CA VAL A 58 1.26 -2.76 -3.69
C VAL A 58 2.72 -3.11 -3.39
N VAL A 59 3.62 -2.13 -3.52
CA VAL A 59 5.05 -2.28 -3.20
C VAL A 59 5.40 -1.28 -2.11
N LYS A 60 5.94 -1.75 -0.99
CA LYS A 60 6.56 -0.92 0.05
C LYS A 60 8.08 -0.98 -0.13
N SER A 61 8.68 0.10 -0.63
CA SER A 61 10.10 0.16 -0.99
C SER A 61 10.93 1.19 -0.20
N GLY A 62 10.29 2.16 0.46
CA GLY A 62 11.01 3.19 1.22
C GLY A 62 11.66 2.63 2.49
N ASP A 63 12.72 3.25 2.98
CA ASP A 63 13.45 2.77 4.16
C ASP A 63 12.71 3.05 5.49
N GLU A 64 11.71 3.91 5.47
CA GLU A 64 10.94 4.34 6.64
C GLU A 64 9.84 3.34 7.03
N THR A 65 9.23 3.57 8.19
CA THR A 65 8.02 2.87 8.62
C THR A 65 6.79 3.47 7.95
N LEU A 66 6.06 2.64 7.21
CA LEU A 66 4.73 2.97 6.68
C LEU A 66 3.67 2.18 7.43
N THR A 67 2.70 2.88 8.00
CA THR A 67 1.46 2.30 8.51
C THR A 67 0.43 2.27 7.39
N LEU A 68 -0.01 1.08 7.01
CA LEU A 68 -1.10 0.87 6.08
C LEU A 68 -2.37 0.59 6.90
N SER A 69 -3.31 1.54 6.91
CA SER A 69 -4.50 1.49 7.77
C SER A 69 -5.83 1.50 7.02
N GLY A 70 -5.82 1.68 5.70
CA GLY A 70 -7.02 1.52 4.87
C GLY A 70 -7.62 0.13 4.98
N SER A 71 -8.94 0.01 4.77
CA SER A 71 -9.60 -1.29 4.58
C SER A 71 -9.43 -1.68 3.11
N ASN A 72 -8.44 -2.52 2.84
CA ASN A 72 -7.99 -2.77 1.48
C ASN A 72 -8.63 -4.05 0.91
N THR A 73 -8.92 -4.02 -0.39
CA THR A 73 -9.55 -5.13 -1.13
C THR A 73 -8.75 -5.52 -2.38
N TYR A 74 -7.52 -5.02 -2.53
CA TYR A 74 -6.69 -5.41 -3.66
C TYR A 74 -6.27 -6.87 -3.58
N THR A 75 -6.17 -7.50 -4.75
CA THR A 75 -5.90 -8.93 -4.88
C THR A 75 -4.52 -9.25 -5.47
N GLY A 76 -3.80 -8.24 -5.98
CA GLY A 76 -2.48 -8.42 -6.61
C GLY A 76 -1.32 -8.67 -5.64
N GLY A 77 -1.58 -8.62 -4.33
CA GLY A 77 -0.61 -8.88 -3.27
C GLY A 77 0.26 -7.68 -2.91
N THR A 78 1.11 -7.90 -1.92
CA THR A 78 2.00 -6.89 -1.32
C THR A 78 3.44 -7.36 -1.37
N LEU A 79 4.32 -6.55 -1.94
CA LEU A 79 5.77 -6.73 -1.86
C LEU A 79 6.35 -5.73 -0.86
N ILE A 80 7.02 -6.22 0.16
CA ILE A 80 7.78 -5.40 1.11
C ILE A 80 9.26 -5.58 0.76
N SER A 81 9.84 -4.61 0.08
CA SER A 81 11.23 -4.64 -0.37
C SER A 81 12.16 -3.76 0.48
N GLY A 82 11.61 -2.88 1.33
CA GLY A 82 12.38 -2.00 2.21
C GLY A 82 11.58 -1.44 3.40
N GLY A 83 12.32 -1.09 4.45
CA GLY A 83 11.79 -0.51 5.69
C GLY A 83 10.80 -1.43 6.42
N THR A 84 9.86 -0.80 7.13
CA THR A 84 8.80 -1.51 7.87
C THR A 84 7.43 -1.20 7.28
N LEU A 85 6.61 -2.23 7.08
CA LEU A 85 5.18 -2.10 6.81
C LEU A 85 4.40 -2.50 8.07
N VAL A 86 3.58 -1.61 8.60
CA VAL A 86 2.69 -1.87 9.75
C VAL A 86 1.26 -2.02 9.25
N ALA A 87 0.64 -3.16 9.48
CA ALA A 87 -0.77 -3.42 9.20
C ALA A 87 -1.60 -3.27 10.49
N THR A 88 -2.56 -2.33 10.52
CA THR A 88 -3.33 -2.00 11.74
C THR A 88 -4.73 -2.61 11.81
N ASN A 89 -5.16 -3.31 10.75
CA ASN A 89 -6.39 -4.09 10.71
C ASN A 89 -6.20 -5.30 9.77
N VAL A 90 -7.10 -6.28 9.86
CA VAL A 90 -6.99 -7.55 9.09
C VAL A 90 -7.12 -7.35 7.58
N ASP A 91 -7.80 -6.29 7.14
CA ASP A 91 -7.98 -5.98 5.72
C ASP A 91 -6.85 -5.10 5.17
N ALA A 92 -5.90 -4.65 6.00
CA ALA A 92 -4.87 -3.71 5.59
C ALA A 92 -3.96 -4.24 4.47
N LEU A 93 -3.80 -5.56 4.35
CA LEU A 93 -2.93 -6.18 3.35
C LEU A 93 -3.69 -6.68 2.10
N GLY A 94 -4.98 -6.35 1.98
CA GLY A 94 -5.84 -6.92 0.94
C GLY A 94 -5.95 -8.43 1.07
N THR A 95 -6.25 -9.13 -0.03
CA THR A 95 -6.43 -10.59 -0.04
C THR A 95 -5.35 -11.35 -0.82
N GLY A 96 -4.44 -10.64 -1.48
CA GLY A 96 -3.33 -11.26 -2.20
C GLY A 96 -2.17 -11.66 -1.29
N ASP A 97 -1.25 -12.47 -1.81
CA ASP A 97 -0.07 -12.91 -1.06
C ASP A 97 0.85 -11.74 -0.66
N VAL A 98 1.58 -11.93 0.44
CA VAL A 98 2.61 -11.00 0.90
C VAL A 98 3.98 -11.63 0.67
N THR A 99 4.84 -10.92 -0.04
CA THR A 99 6.28 -11.22 -0.11
C THR A 99 7.02 -10.23 0.79
N ASP A 100 7.49 -10.69 1.94
CA ASP A 100 8.22 -9.90 2.93
C ASP A 100 9.73 -10.13 2.82
N ASN A 101 10.42 -9.22 2.14
CA ASN A 101 11.89 -9.18 2.07
C ASN A 101 12.49 -8.16 3.05
N ALA A 102 11.69 -7.58 3.96
CA ALA A 102 12.14 -6.58 4.91
C ALA A 102 11.52 -6.80 6.30
N THR A 103 10.56 -5.97 6.71
CA THR A 103 9.86 -6.14 7.99
C THR A 103 8.37 -5.88 7.84
N LEU A 104 7.57 -6.90 8.11
CA LEU A 104 6.14 -6.80 8.34
C LEU A 104 5.80 -6.79 9.84
N GLU A 105 5.06 -5.79 10.29
CA GLU A 105 4.49 -5.71 11.63
C GLU A 105 2.95 -5.82 11.56
N LEU A 106 2.40 -6.85 12.20
CA LEU A 106 0.95 -7.04 12.33
C LEU A 106 0.49 -6.43 13.66
N ASN A 107 -0.05 -5.22 13.62
CA ASN A 107 -0.47 -4.46 14.81
C ASN A 107 -1.99 -4.51 14.98
N THR A 108 -2.56 -5.72 14.87
CA THR A 108 -3.96 -5.99 15.13
C THR A 108 -4.18 -7.46 15.48
N GLY A 109 -5.32 -7.78 16.09
CA GLY A 109 -5.74 -9.16 16.32
C GLY A 109 -6.68 -9.65 15.21
N GLY A 110 -6.67 -10.94 14.92
CA GLY A 110 -7.58 -11.56 13.96
C GLY A 110 -6.89 -12.56 13.05
N THR A 111 -7.56 -12.91 11.96
CA THR A 111 -7.04 -13.81 10.93
C THR A 111 -6.67 -12.97 9.71
N PHE A 112 -5.42 -13.10 9.27
CA PHE A 112 -5.00 -12.66 7.94
C PHE A 112 -5.10 -13.86 7.00
N ASP A 113 -5.83 -13.70 5.90
CA ASP A 113 -5.97 -14.76 4.88
C ASP A 113 -4.77 -14.82 3.92
N ASN A 114 -3.89 -13.80 3.96
CA ASN A 114 -2.73 -13.69 3.09
C ASN A 114 -1.74 -14.84 3.36
N VAL A 115 -1.22 -15.44 2.29
CA VAL A 115 0.00 -16.26 2.41
C VAL A 115 1.19 -15.31 2.54
N ILE A 116 1.98 -15.47 3.60
CA ILE A 116 3.20 -14.68 3.81
C ILE A 116 4.41 -15.54 3.45
N SER A 117 5.25 -15.01 2.56
CA SER A 117 6.49 -15.64 2.07
C SER A 117 7.66 -14.65 2.14
N GLY A 118 8.89 -15.15 2.15
CA GLY A 118 10.13 -14.37 2.27
C GLY A 118 11.33 -15.27 2.41
#